data_AF-A0A925ZJ51-F1
#
_entry.id   AF-A0A925ZJ51-F1
#
_cell.length_a   1.000
_cell.length_b   1.000
_cell.length_c   1.000
_cell.angle_alpha   90.00
_cell.angle_beta   90.00
_cell.angle_gamma   90.00
#
_symmetry.space_group_name_H-M   'P 1'
#
loop_
_entity.id
_entity.type
_entity.pdbx_description
1 polymer ?
#
loop_
_entity_poly.entity_id
_entity_poly.type
_entity_poly.pdbx_seq_one_letter_code
_entity_poly.pdbx_strand_id
1 'polypeptide(L)'
;RVAAGALADASRRFAPRLIVLAVVESPGAARARELLDDYARAASGHSLLLCGPGALALAPAAGRHGIGVGDDEATLSRLLAG
;
A
#
# COMPACT_ATOMS: atom_id res chain seq x y z
N ARG A 1 12.81 3.24 -6.41
CA ARG A 1 11.89 2.43 -7.27
C ARG A 1 11.93 0.99 -6.77
N VAL A 2 10.77 0.36 -6.55
CA VAL A 2 10.67 -1.07 -6.18
C VAL A 2 10.72 -1.89 -7.47
N ALA A 3 11.52 -2.97 -7.51
CA ALA A 3 11.57 -3.85 -8.67
C ALA A 3 10.23 -4.59 -8.85
N ALA A 4 9.86 -4.90 -10.10
CA ALA A 4 8.67 -5.68 -10.39
C ALA A 4 8.75 -7.04 -9.65
N GLY A 5 7.64 -7.48 -9.05
CA GLY A 5 7.57 -8.74 -8.30
C GLY A 5 8.19 -8.73 -6.90
N ALA A 6 9.06 -7.77 -6.56
CA ALA A 6 9.75 -7.76 -5.28
C ALA A 6 8.79 -7.72 -4.07
N LEU A 7 7.66 -7.02 -4.21
CA LEU A 7 6.64 -6.98 -3.17
C LEU A 7 5.96 -8.34 -2.98
N ALA A 8 5.62 -9.03 -4.06
CA ALA A 8 4.99 -10.34 -4.01
C ALA A 8 5.94 -11.40 -3.44
N ASP A 9 7.23 -11.33 -3.79
CA ASP A 9 8.25 -12.21 -3.23
C ASP A 9 8.46 -11.97 -1.73
N ALA A 10 8.54 -10.71 -1.30
CA ALA A 10 8.66 -10.37 0.11
C ALA A 10 7.41 -10.80 0.90
N SER A 11 6.22 -10.53 0.35
CA SER A 11 4.92 -10.93 0.92
C SER A 11 4.87 -12.44 1.18
N ARG A 12 5.20 -13.27 0.17
CA ARG A 12 5.25 -14.73 0.31
C ARG A 12 6.33 -15.22 1.26
N ARG A 13 7.53 -14.63 1.22
CA ARG A 13 8.67 -15.10 2.01
C ARG A 13 8.50 -14.83 3.50
N PHE A 14 7.94 -13.68 3.86
CA PHE A 14 7.87 -13.23 5.24
C PHE A 14 6.46 -13.34 5.85
N ALA A 15 5.43 -13.50 5.02
CA ALA A 15 4.02 -13.55 5.43
C ALA A 15 3.67 -12.46 6.46
N PRO A 16 3.99 -11.18 6.19
CA PRO A 16 3.85 -10.12 7.19
C PRO A 16 2.37 -9.85 7.52
N ARG A 17 2.06 -9.45 8.75
CA ARG A 17 0.69 -8.98 9.07
C ARG A 17 0.36 -7.65 8.41
N LEU A 18 1.36 -6.81 8.22
CA LEU A 18 1.24 -5.47 7.64
C LEU A 18 2.41 -5.20 6.70
N ILE A 19 2.08 -4.64 5.54
CA ILE A 19 3.02 -4.09 4.58
C ILE A 19 2.86 -2.57 4.57
N VAL A 20 3.97 -1.85 4.67
CA VAL A 20 3.99 -0.38 4.62
C VAL A 20 4.78 0.07 3.40
N LEU A 21 4.17 0.91 2.56
CA LEU A 21 4.80 1.49 1.38
C LEU A 21 4.92 3.01 1.55
N ALA A 22 6.16 3.50 1.61
CA ALA A 22 6.43 4.93 1.64
C ALA A 22 6.32 5.53 0.23
N VAL A 23 5.46 6.53 0.08
CA VAL A 23 5.20 7.26 -1.15
C VAL A 23 5.77 8.67 -0.99
N VAL A 24 6.94 8.89 -1.58
CA VAL A 24 7.63 10.19 -1.56
C VAL A 24 7.01 11.14 -2.58
N GLU A 25 6.73 10.64 -3.78
CA GLU A 25 6.13 11.41 -4.87
C GLU A 25 4.92 10.67 -5.41
N SER A 26 3.84 11.40 -5.69
CA SER A 26 2.63 10.81 -6.25
C SER A 26 2.82 10.56 -7.75
N PRO A 27 2.65 9.33 -8.25
CA PRO A 27 2.60 9.07 -9.68
C PRO A 27 1.34 9.70 -10.29
N GLY A 28 1.37 9.99 -11.60
CA GLY A 28 0.16 10.43 -12.31
C GLY A 28 -0.98 9.42 -12.19
N ALA A 29 -2.23 9.88 -12.29
CA ALA A 29 -3.43 9.10 -11.95
C ALA A 29 -3.54 7.72 -12.63
N ALA A 30 -3.17 7.60 -13.91
CA ALA A 30 -3.18 6.32 -14.61
C ALA A 30 -2.17 5.34 -14.01
N ARG A 31 -0.94 5.82 -13.76
CA ARG A 31 0.13 5.03 -13.18
C ARG A 31 -0.13 4.69 -11.71
N ALA A 32 -0.75 5.59 -10.97
CA ALA A 32 -1.21 5.35 -9.61
C ALA A 32 -2.14 4.14 -9.54
N ARG A 33 -3.13 4.08 -10.44
CA ARG A 33 -4.09 2.97 -10.48
C ARG A 33 -3.40 1.63 -10.75
N GLU A 34 -2.56 1.56 -11.78
CA GLU A 34 -1.78 0.34 -12.09
C GLU A 34 -0.94 -0.12 -10.90
N LEU A 35 -0.23 0.80 -10.24
CA LEU A 35 0.60 0.47 -9.08
C LEU A 35 -0.23 -0.03 -7.90
N LEU A 36 -1.38 0.58 -7.62
CA LEU A 36 -2.26 0.16 -6.54
C LEU A 36 -2.89 -1.21 -6.81
N ASP A 37 -3.28 -1.48 -8.06
CA ASP A 37 -3.75 -2.80 -8.51
C ASP A 37 -2.66 -3.87 -8.29
N ASP A 38 -1.43 -3.59 -8.72
CA ASP A 38 -0.29 -4.50 -8.55
C ASP A 38 0.03 -4.73 -7.07
N TYR A 39 0.02 -3.67 -6.24
CA TYR A 39 0.29 -3.78 -4.81
C TYR A 39 -0.80 -4.54 -4.07
N ALA A 40 -2.07 -4.28 -4.37
CA ALA A 40 -3.19 -5.00 -3.77
C ALA A 40 -3.14 -6.51 -4.09
N ARG A 41 -2.78 -6.87 -5.32
CA ARG A 41 -2.58 -8.26 -5.72
C ARG A 41 -1.38 -8.90 -5.01
N ALA A 42 -0.24 -8.20 -4.96
CA ALA A 42 0.97 -8.70 -4.31
C ALA A 42 0.81 -8.84 -2.79
N ALA A 43 0.00 -7.99 -2.17
CA ALA A 43 -0.32 -7.98 -0.75
C ALA A 43 -1.61 -8.76 -0.40
N SER A 44 -2.15 -9.57 -1.33
CA SER A 44 -3.39 -10.31 -1.06
C SER A 44 -3.27 -11.17 0.20
N GLY A 45 -4.19 -10.97 1.15
CA GLY A 45 -4.16 -11.62 2.47
C GLY A 45 -3.38 -10.86 3.55
N HIS A 46 -2.83 -9.70 3.23
CA HIS A 46 -2.07 -8.84 4.15
C HIS A 46 -2.67 -7.44 4.22
N SER A 47 -2.61 -6.79 5.39
CA SER A 47 -2.95 -5.37 5.50
C SER A 47 -1.90 -4.53 4.77
N LEU A 48 -2.33 -3.49 4.05
CA LEU A 48 -1.45 -2.58 3.31
C LEU A 48 -1.68 -1.13 3.74
N LEU A 49 -0.59 -0.41 4.01
CA LEU A 49 -0.57 1.01 4.37
C LEU A 49 0.31 1.80 3.40
N LEU A 50 -0.20 2.91 2.87
CA LEU A 50 0.59 3.92 2.18
C LEU A 50 0.85 5.09 3.13
N CYS A 51 2.10 5.50 3.26
CA CYS A 51 2.50 6.64 4.09
C CYS A 51 3.40 7.61 3.31
N GLY A 52 3.61 8.81 3.86
CA GLY A 52 4.47 9.83 3.26
C GLY A 52 3.72 10.85 2.39
N PRO A 53 4.42 11.92 1.96
CA PRO A 53 3.80 13.12 1.39
C PRO A 53 3.07 12.87 0.06
N GLY A 54 3.49 11.88 -0.72
CA GLY A 54 2.82 11.51 -1.97
C GLY A 54 1.63 10.57 -1.79
N ALA A 55 1.41 10.02 -0.59
CA ALA A 55 0.38 9.00 -0.34
C ALA A 55 -1.03 9.60 -0.32
N LEU A 56 -1.20 10.81 0.22
CA LEU A 56 -2.51 11.47 0.33
C LEU A 56 -3.20 11.63 -1.02
N ALA A 57 -2.44 11.94 -2.08
CA ALA A 57 -2.95 12.04 -3.44
C ALA A 57 -3.48 10.70 -3.99
N LEU A 58 -3.09 9.57 -3.38
CA LEU A 58 -3.54 8.23 -3.75
C LEU A 58 -4.76 7.76 -2.95
N ALA A 59 -5.14 8.45 -1.86
CA ALA A 59 -6.21 8.01 -0.96
C ALA A 59 -7.53 7.63 -1.66
N PRO A 60 -8.05 8.40 -2.65
CA PRO A 60 -9.29 8.05 -3.33
C PRO A 60 -9.20 6.74 -4.13
N ALA A 61 -8.04 6.45 -4.70
CA ALA A 61 -7.79 5.22 -5.45
C ALA A 61 -7.48 4.05 -4.51
N ALA A 62 -6.66 4.28 -3.48
CA ALA A 62 -6.26 3.30 -2.49
C ALA A 62 -7.46 2.72 -1.72
N GLY A 63 -8.45 3.55 -1.38
CA GLY A 63 -9.67 3.11 -0.70
C GLY A 63 -10.47 2.04 -1.47
N ARG A 64 -10.41 2.03 -2.81
CA ARG A 64 -11.08 1.00 -3.64
C ARG A 64 -10.44 -0.38 -3.52
N HIS A 65 -9.20 -0.43 -3.05
CA HIS A 65 -8.41 -1.66 -2.85
C HIS A 65 -8.33 -2.07 -1.38
N GLY A 66 -9.03 -1.39 -0.48
CA GLY A 66 -8.92 -1.62 0.97
C GLY A 66 -7.55 -1.25 1.54
N ILE A 67 -6.80 -0.39 0.84
CA ILE A 67 -5.47 0.05 1.25
C ILE A 67 -5.63 1.27 2.16
N GLY A 68 -5.06 1.21 3.36
CA GLY A 68 -5.01 2.35 4.25
C GLY A 68 -4.05 3.42 3.75
N VAL A 69 -4.38 4.69 3.98
CA VAL A 69 -3.51 5.82 3.65
C VAL A 69 -3.41 6.73 4.86
N GLY A 70 -2.19 6.99 5.30
CA GLY A 70 -1.92 7.84 6.45
C GLY A 70 -0.60 7.47 7.14
N ASP A 71 -0.18 8.35 8.04
CA ASP A 71 0.98 8.19 8.91
C ASP A 71 0.60 8.34 10.40
N ASP A 72 -0.70 8.37 10.69
CA ASP A 72 -1.24 8.47 12.05
C ASP A 72 -1.47 7.09 12.71
N GLU A 73 -1.40 7.09 14.04
CA GLU A 73 -1.58 5.89 14.87
C GLU A 73 -2.97 5.27 14.73
N ALA A 74 -4.01 6.08 14.47
CA ALA A 74 -5.38 5.58 14.35
C ALA A 74 -5.56 4.77 13.06
N THR A 75 -4.96 5.20 11.96
CA THR A 75 -4.92 4.45 10.69
C THR A 75 -4.16 3.14 10.86
N LEU A 76 -3.00 3.17 11.52
CA LEU A 76 -2.21 1.97 11.79
C LEU A 76 -2.99 0.97 12.67
N SER A 77 -3.59 1.44 13.77
CA SER A 77 -4.34 0.60 14.71
C SER A 77 -5.53 -0.09 14.05
N ARG A 78 -6.25 0.63 13.17
CA ARG A 78 -7.40 0.07 12.43
C ARG A 78 -7.00 -1.07 11.51
N LEU A 79 -5.84 -0.98 10.85
CA LEU A 79 -5.33 -2.01 9.94
C LEU A 79 -4.82 -3.27 10.66
N LEU A 80 -4.40 -3.14 11.92
CA LEU A 80 -3.87 -4.25 12.72
C LEU A 80 -4.95 -4.94 13.57
N ALA A 81 -6.11 -4.32 13.75
CA ALA A 81 -7.24 -4.85 14.51
C ALA A 81 -8.15 -5.79 13.70
N GLY A 82 -8.00 -5.81 12.37
CA GLY A 82 -8.62 -6.80 11.49
C GLY A 82 -7.87 -8.13 11.50
#